data_AF-A0A813GIC4-F1
#
_entry.id   AF-A0A813GIC4-F1
#
_cell.length_a   1.000
_cell.length_b   1.000
_cell.length_c   1.000
_cell.angle_alpha   90.00
_cell.angle_beta   90.00
_cell.angle_gamma   90.00
#
_symmetry.space_group_name_H-M   'P 1'
#
loop_
_entity.id
_entity.type
_entity.pdbx_description
1 polymer ?
#
loop_
_entity_poly.entity_id
_entity_poly.type
_entity_poly.pdbx_seq_one_letter_code
_entity_poly.pdbx_strand_id
1 'polypeptide(L)'
;MLVLRACALASFAALSASRAPIEAVASTQVDDELRAHFECAARCASMPESDRAILENTWRSVGCEEGGPGAHPICGSSMEQLCVGACGGGQQDMTTWLPGAFGSRSPGIAEKQIAGFAADYEAHHACSARCAQEGVSVDAAGPDAAERALETLNRCGVVQLVGAYELTELDRFQRAFDALKSKATAYKKLLDTKQLHDGRSQVYLPFTTPFTSRKALGVGDLVHGVLAKYFRTSGMGFGIDHASVLVSASHSGNQSLHPDVPYFKGLTVSVHTALRDVTTEMGWERS
;
A
#
# COMPACT_ATOMS: atom_id res chain seq x y z
N MET A 1 9.00 14.34 -22.07
CA MET A 1 9.03 14.36 -20.59
C MET A 1 7.62 14.60 -20.12
N LEU A 2 6.87 13.53 -19.87
CA LEU A 2 5.42 13.58 -19.65
C LEU A 2 5.17 13.46 -18.14
N VAL A 3 4.81 14.57 -17.50
CA VAL A 3 4.48 14.63 -16.07
C VAL A 3 2.98 14.36 -15.93
N LEU A 4 2.60 13.10 -15.71
CA LEU A 4 1.22 12.73 -15.38
C LEU A 4 1.04 12.76 -13.85
N ARG A 5 0.56 13.90 -13.35
CA ARG A 5 0.18 14.12 -11.95
C ARG A 5 -1.15 13.42 -11.64
N ALA A 6 -1.05 12.16 -11.26
CA ALA A 6 -2.05 11.46 -10.43
C ALA A 6 -1.52 11.44 -8.98
N CYS A 7 -2.39 11.57 -7.97
CA CYS A 7 -2.03 11.80 -6.56
C CYS A 7 -1.21 10.68 -5.90
N ALA A 8 -1.00 9.59 -6.62
CA ALA A 8 -0.06 8.52 -6.33
C ALA A 8 1.44 8.90 -6.51
N LEU A 9 1.79 10.19 -6.61
CA LEU A 9 3.18 10.66 -6.59
C LEU A 9 3.52 11.25 -5.21
N ALA A 10 3.41 10.43 -4.17
CA ALA A 10 4.19 10.56 -2.94
C ALA A 10 3.98 9.30 -2.08
N SER A 11 4.77 8.26 -2.31
CA SER A 11 4.87 7.18 -1.32
C SER A 11 5.87 7.62 -0.25
N PHE A 12 5.43 8.44 0.69
CA PHE A 12 6.16 8.70 1.93
C PHE A 12 5.59 7.81 3.03
N ALA A 13 6.42 6.89 3.53
CA ALA A 13 6.19 6.29 4.83
C ALA A 13 6.68 7.28 5.89
N ALA A 14 5.77 8.12 6.37
CA ALA A 14 5.81 8.78 7.67
C ALA A 14 4.56 9.67 7.82
N LEU A 15 3.71 9.36 8.80
CA LEU A 15 3.24 10.32 9.82
C LEU A 15 2.11 9.69 10.66
N SER A 16 2.28 9.80 11.97
CA SER A 16 1.33 9.32 12.97
C SER A 16 0.45 10.47 13.51
N ALA A 17 -0.82 10.12 13.72
CA ALA A 17 -1.82 10.65 14.66
C ALA A 17 -2.07 12.18 14.83
N SER A 18 -3.25 12.64 14.38
CA SER A 18 -4.33 13.07 15.30
C SER A 18 -5.65 13.32 14.54
N ARG A 19 -6.79 12.92 15.13
CA ARG A 19 -8.15 13.29 14.66
C ARG A 19 -8.52 14.70 15.16
N ALA A 20 -7.82 15.71 14.69
CA ALA A 20 -8.41 17.04 14.61
C ALA A 20 -9.26 17.13 13.31
N PRO A 21 -10.30 17.97 13.24
CA PRO A 21 -10.81 18.39 11.93
C PRO A 21 -9.61 18.83 11.08
N ILE A 22 -9.61 18.50 9.78
CA ILE A 22 -8.60 18.99 8.84
C ILE A 22 -8.80 20.50 8.73
N GLU A 23 -8.37 21.25 9.75
CA GLU A 23 -8.05 22.65 9.64
C GLU A 23 -6.94 22.73 8.61
N ALA A 24 -7.13 23.58 7.60
CA ALA A 24 -6.12 23.82 6.59
C ALA A 24 -4.79 24.08 7.31
N VAL A 25 -3.84 23.16 7.13
CA VAL A 25 -2.50 23.27 7.72
C VAL A 25 -1.88 24.52 7.13
N ALA A 26 -1.99 25.61 7.87
CA ALA A 26 -1.44 26.89 7.50
C ALA A 26 0.08 26.78 7.66
N SER A 27 0.79 26.74 6.53
CA SER A 27 2.25 26.85 6.45
C SER A 27 3.02 25.86 7.34
N THR A 28 3.17 24.62 6.88
CA THR A 28 4.10 23.66 7.51
C THR A 28 5.55 24.12 7.32
N GLN A 29 6.14 24.68 8.37
CA GLN A 29 7.57 24.45 8.56
C GLN A 29 7.80 22.94 8.52
N VAL A 30 8.72 22.48 7.68
CA VAL A 30 9.19 21.09 7.70
C VAL A 30 9.84 20.90 9.07
N ASP A 31 9.19 20.14 9.95
CA ASP A 31 9.78 19.79 11.24
C ASP A 31 10.98 18.86 11.05
N ASP A 32 11.77 18.69 12.12
CA ASP A 32 13.01 17.92 12.07
C ASP A 32 12.79 16.45 11.68
N GLU A 33 11.63 15.88 12.04
CA GLU A 33 11.26 14.50 11.72
C GLU A 33 10.97 14.34 10.22
N LEU A 34 10.10 15.18 9.67
CA LEU A 34 9.77 15.19 8.25
C LEU A 34 10.99 15.54 7.40
N ARG A 35 11.85 16.45 7.89
CA ARG A 35 13.12 16.77 7.24
C ARG A 35 14.01 15.53 7.15
N ALA A 36 14.14 14.75 8.24
CA ALA A 36 14.93 13.51 8.22
C ALA A 36 14.43 12.52 7.15
N HIS A 37 13.11 12.41 6.95
CA HIS A 37 12.54 11.59 5.88
C HIS A 37 12.85 12.13 4.48
N PHE A 38 12.80 13.45 4.27
CA PHE A 38 13.22 14.05 2.99
C PHE A 38 14.71 13.86 2.75
N GLU A 39 15.53 13.96 3.79
CA GLU A 39 16.96 13.74 3.68
C GLU A 39 17.28 12.29 3.31
N CYS A 40 16.58 11.35 3.94
CA CYS A 40 16.63 9.94 3.61
C CYS A 40 16.30 9.68 2.13
N ALA A 41 15.17 10.19 1.66
CA ALA A 41 14.74 10.06 0.26
C ALA A 41 15.76 10.69 -0.71
N ALA A 42 16.30 11.86 -0.37
CA ALA A 42 17.29 12.54 -1.21
C ALA A 42 18.59 11.74 -1.35
N ARG A 43 19.11 11.17 -0.25
CA ARG A 43 20.33 10.33 -0.26
C ARG A 43 20.13 9.06 -1.06
N CYS A 44 18.98 8.41 -0.90
CA CYS A 44 18.66 7.21 -1.66
C CYS A 44 18.50 7.50 -3.16
N ALA A 45 17.91 8.64 -3.52
CA ALA A 45 17.76 9.06 -4.91
C ALA A 45 19.09 9.46 -5.58
N SER A 46 20.06 9.93 -4.81
CA SER A 46 21.42 10.29 -5.28
C SER A 46 22.47 9.21 -5.00
N MET A 47 22.04 8.00 -4.63
CA MET A 47 22.91 6.92 -4.21
C MET A 47 23.93 6.57 -5.31
N PRO A 48 25.23 6.49 -4.99
CA PRO A 48 26.25 6.16 -5.97
C PRO A 48 26.15 4.70 -6.42
N GLU A 49 26.69 4.39 -7.60
CA GLU A 49 26.69 3.03 -8.17
C GLU A 49 27.30 1.98 -7.23
N SER A 50 28.29 2.36 -6.42
CA SER A 50 28.91 1.47 -5.43
C SER A 50 27.92 0.97 -4.38
N ASP A 51 27.06 1.86 -3.88
CA ASP A 51 26.05 1.53 -2.86
C ASP A 51 24.86 0.82 -3.51
N ARG A 52 24.52 1.21 -4.74
CA ARG A 52 23.52 0.48 -5.55
C ARG A 52 23.90 -0.98 -5.74
N ALA A 53 25.18 -1.28 -6.01
CA ALA A 53 25.67 -2.65 -6.14
C ALA A 53 25.52 -3.46 -4.84
N ILE A 54 25.64 -2.83 -3.66
CA ILE A 54 25.40 -3.48 -2.36
C ILE A 54 23.93 -3.89 -2.23
N LEU A 55 23.01 -3.00 -2.61
CA LEU A 55 21.58 -3.31 -2.62
C LEU A 55 21.23 -4.39 -3.64
N GLU A 56 21.80 -4.33 -4.84
CA GLU A 56 21.60 -5.38 -5.85
C GLU A 56 22.11 -6.74 -5.38
N ASN A 57 23.26 -6.79 -4.71
CA ASN A 57 23.77 -8.03 -4.13
C ASN A 57 22.88 -8.54 -3.00
N THR A 58 22.35 -7.64 -2.16
CA THR A 58 21.39 -8.00 -1.10
C THR A 58 20.11 -8.57 -1.73
N TRP A 59 19.58 -7.90 -2.76
CA TRP A 59 18.42 -8.32 -3.54
C TRP A 59 18.64 -9.69 -4.21
N ARG A 60 19.81 -9.94 -4.82
CA ARG A 60 20.17 -11.25 -5.38
C ARG A 60 20.29 -12.32 -4.29
N SER A 61 20.89 -11.98 -3.15
CA SER A 61 21.15 -12.95 -2.06
C SER A 61 19.90 -13.57 -1.44
N VAL A 62 18.76 -12.88 -1.53
CA VAL A 62 17.46 -13.41 -1.08
C VAL A 62 16.70 -14.17 -2.18
N GLY A 63 17.32 -14.38 -3.33
CA GLY A 63 16.78 -15.20 -4.42
C GLY A 63 15.86 -14.47 -5.40
N CYS A 64 16.03 -13.15 -5.60
CA CYS A 64 15.18 -12.38 -6.51
C CYS A 64 15.54 -12.47 -8.01
N GLU A 65 16.43 -13.38 -8.43
CA GLU A 65 16.95 -13.47 -9.80
C GLU A 65 15.87 -13.67 -10.90
N GLU A 66 16.15 -13.18 -12.12
CA GLU A 66 15.26 -13.32 -13.28
C GLU A 66 14.90 -14.79 -13.55
N GLY A 67 13.62 -15.13 -13.43
CA GLY A 67 13.09 -16.48 -13.68
C GLY A 67 12.87 -17.33 -12.42
N GLY A 68 13.28 -16.86 -11.24
CA GLY A 68 12.87 -17.43 -9.97
C GLY A 68 11.58 -16.77 -9.47
N PRO A 69 10.59 -17.52 -8.93
CA PRO A 69 9.52 -16.92 -8.16
C PRO A 69 10.14 -16.41 -6.84
N GLY A 70 10.66 -15.17 -6.87
CA GLY A 70 11.15 -14.49 -5.68
C GLY A 70 9.98 -14.22 -4.74
N ALA A 71 9.70 -15.15 -3.83
CA ALA A 71 8.66 -15.01 -2.80
C ALA A 71 9.01 -13.96 -1.72
N HIS A 72 10.19 -13.34 -1.80
CA HIS A 72 10.63 -12.34 -0.84
C HIS A 72 10.04 -10.96 -1.20
N PRO A 73 9.44 -10.22 -0.25
CA PRO A 73 8.80 -8.93 -0.50
C PRO A 73 9.70 -7.90 -1.21
N ILE A 74 11.02 -7.99 -0.99
CA ILE A 74 12.01 -7.09 -1.60
C ILE A 74 12.25 -7.33 -3.09
N CYS A 75 11.82 -8.48 -3.64
CA CYS A 75 12.03 -8.80 -5.05
C CYS A 75 11.25 -7.89 -5.98
N GLY A 76 10.15 -7.31 -5.50
CA GLY A 76 9.45 -6.25 -6.21
C GLY A 76 10.26 -4.96 -6.27
N SER A 77 10.98 -4.61 -5.18
CA SER A 77 11.56 -3.29 -4.86
C SER A 77 12.67 -2.80 -5.80
N SER A 78 12.65 -1.50 -6.13
CA SER A 78 13.80 -0.79 -6.70
C SER A 78 14.86 -0.58 -5.62
N MET A 79 16.10 -0.36 -6.04
CA MET A 79 17.21 -0.16 -5.09
C MET A 79 16.97 1.09 -4.21
N GLU A 80 16.48 2.18 -4.79
CA GLU A 80 16.12 3.41 -4.06
C GLU A 80 15.05 3.14 -2.99
N GLN A 81 14.08 2.28 -3.29
CA GLN A 81 13.00 1.95 -2.35
C GLN A 81 13.51 1.09 -1.19
N LEU A 82 14.41 0.13 -1.46
CA LEU A 82 15.07 -0.64 -0.41
C LEU A 82 15.87 0.27 0.53
N CYS A 83 16.59 1.23 -0.05
CA CYS A 83 17.30 2.24 0.69
C CYS A 83 16.36 3.07 1.57
N VAL A 84 15.27 3.63 1.02
CA VAL A 84 14.32 4.47 1.77
C VAL A 84 13.65 3.67 2.88
N GLY A 85 13.23 2.43 2.61
CA GLY A 85 12.60 1.56 3.60
C GLY A 85 13.52 1.27 4.80
N ALA A 86 14.78 0.95 4.55
CA ALA A 86 15.75 0.70 5.63
C ALA A 86 16.09 1.96 6.43
N CYS A 87 16.28 3.08 5.73
CA CYS A 87 16.66 4.35 6.33
C CYS A 87 15.51 4.97 7.16
N GLY A 88 14.27 4.94 6.66
CA GLY A 88 13.10 5.42 7.40
C GLY A 88 12.67 4.50 8.56
N GLY A 89 12.94 3.20 8.45
CA GLY A 89 12.60 2.21 9.48
C GLY A 89 13.60 2.11 10.64
N GLY A 90 14.77 2.76 10.54
CA GLY A 90 15.83 2.68 11.56
C GLY A 90 16.37 1.26 11.79
N GLN A 91 16.15 0.34 10.85
CA GLN A 91 16.45 -1.09 11.04
C GLN A 91 17.93 -1.43 10.79
N GLN A 92 18.68 -0.52 10.18
CA GLN A 92 20.05 -0.75 9.77
C GLN A 92 20.90 0.52 9.92
N ASP A 93 22.15 0.37 10.31
CA ASP A 93 23.12 1.46 10.26
C ASP A 93 23.45 1.77 8.80
N MET A 94 22.78 2.79 8.27
CA MET A 94 22.92 3.23 6.88
C MET A 94 24.34 3.69 6.57
N THR A 95 25.08 4.23 7.55
CA THR A 95 26.46 4.73 7.33
C THR A 95 27.44 3.59 7.09
N THR A 96 27.19 2.43 7.72
CA THR A 96 27.96 1.21 7.52
C THR A 96 27.49 0.46 6.27
N TRP A 97 26.18 0.43 6.00
CA TRP A 97 25.61 -0.34 4.90
C TRP A 97 25.77 0.34 3.53
N LEU A 98 25.48 1.63 3.45
CA LEU A 98 25.52 2.46 2.23
C LEU A 98 26.40 3.70 2.48
N PRO A 99 27.73 3.51 2.62
CA PRO A 99 28.66 4.56 3.03
C PRO A 99 28.82 5.68 2.00
N GLY A 100 28.53 5.44 0.72
CA GLY A 100 28.57 6.46 -0.32
C GLY A 100 27.43 7.48 -0.19
N ALA A 101 26.24 7.02 0.16
CA ALA A 101 25.02 7.83 0.32
C ALA A 101 24.82 8.39 1.74
N PHE A 102 25.35 7.70 2.77
CA PHE A 102 25.12 8.07 4.18
C PHE A 102 26.40 8.28 5.00
N GLY A 103 27.56 7.84 4.49
CA GLY A 103 28.82 7.98 5.21
C GLY A 103 29.34 9.42 5.26
N SER A 104 30.42 9.63 5.99
CA SER A 104 31.05 10.95 6.21
C SER A 104 31.57 11.63 4.93
N ARG A 105 31.70 10.87 3.83
CA ARG A 105 32.11 11.37 2.51
C ARG A 105 30.94 11.61 1.56
N SER A 106 29.71 11.35 1.99
CA SER A 106 28.53 11.62 1.17
C SER A 106 28.48 13.10 0.82
N PRO A 107 28.20 13.46 -0.45
CA PRO A 107 27.80 14.82 -0.75
C PRO A 107 26.60 15.16 0.12
N GLY A 108 26.64 16.32 0.79
CA GLY A 108 25.50 16.82 1.55
C GLY A 108 24.28 17.00 0.65
N ILE A 109 23.10 17.09 1.25
CA ILE A 109 21.85 17.23 0.50
C ILE A 109 21.62 18.70 0.22
N ALA A 110 21.40 19.05 -1.04
CA ALA A 110 21.14 20.44 -1.40
C ALA A 110 19.75 20.86 -0.88
N GLU A 111 19.65 22.06 -0.28
CA GLU A 111 18.38 22.57 0.25
C GLU A 111 17.27 22.62 -0.81
N LYS A 112 17.63 22.83 -2.08
CA LYS A 112 16.69 22.78 -3.21
C LYS A 112 16.03 21.41 -3.38
N GLN A 113 16.73 20.32 -3.08
CA GLN A 113 16.15 18.97 -3.13
C GLN A 113 15.15 18.77 -1.99
N ILE A 114 15.49 19.21 -0.77
CA ILE A 114 14.57 19.19 0.37
C ILE A 114 13.32 20.02 0.09
N ALA A 115 13.47 21.23 -0.45
CA ALA A 115 12.35 22.07 -0.86
C ALA A 115 11.49 21.40 -1.94
N GLY A 116 12.11 20.63 -2.85
CA GLY A 116 11.39 19.82 -3.84
C GLY A 116 10.51 18.75 -3.20
N PHE A 117 11.06 17.99 -2.24
CA PHE A 117 10.28 16.98 -1.51
C PHE A 117 9.18 17.59 -0.65
N ALA A 118 9.43 18.74 -0.01
CA ALA A 118 8.42 19.48 0.73
C ALA A 118 7.25 19.91 -0.18
N ALA A 119 7.56 20.44 -1.38
CA ALA A 119 6.53 20.80 -2.36
C ALA A 119 5.73 19.58 -2.87
N ASP A 120 6.39 18.44 -3.09
CA ASP A 120 5.70 17.20 -3.49
C ASP A 120 4.81 16.66 -2.36
N TYR A 121 5.27 16.76 -1.11
CA TYR A 121 4.52 16.39 0.09
C TYR A 121 3.28 17.29 0.29
N GLU A 122 3.44 18.62 0.14
CA GLU A 122 2.31 19.57 0.19
C GLU A 122 1.32 19.30 -0.95
N ALA A 123 1.80 19.02 -2.15
CA ALA A 123 0.94 18.67 -3.29
C ALA A 123 0.17 17.37 -3.04
N HIS A 124 0.79 16.39 -2.38
CA HIS A 124 0.11 15.17 -1.95
C HIS A 124 -0.99 15.48 -0.94
N HIS A 125 -0.70 16.24 0.13
CA HIS A 125 -1.69 16.65 1.13
C HIS A 125 -2.87 17.40 0.53
N ALA A 126 -2.59 18.38 -0.33
CA ALA A 126 -3.62 19.14 -1.02
C ALA A 126 -4.51 18.22 -1.88
N CYS A 127 -3.93 17.21 -2.55
CA CYS A 127 -4.75 16.25 -3.26
C CYS A 127 -5.56 15.35 -2.33
N SER A 128 -4.96 14.79 -1.29
CA SER A 128 -5.64 13.92 -0.32
C SER A 128 -6.81 14.65 0.32
N ALA A 129 -6.64 15.93 0.69
CA ALA A 129 -7.70 16.79 1.18
C ALA A 129 -8.83 16.97 0.15
N ARG A 130 -8.50 17.23 -1.12
CA ARG A 130 -9.49 17.33 -2.20
C ARG A 130 -10.26 16.02 -2.38
N CYS A 131 -9.59 14.88 -2.37
CA CYS A 131 -10.24 13.58 -2.49
C CYS A 131 -11.16 13.26 -1.30
N ALA A 132 -10.80 13.68 -0.10
CA ALA A 132 -11.67 13.58 1.07
C ALA A 132 -12.92 14.48 0.95
N GLN A 133 -12.78 15.68 0.38
CA GLN A 133 -13.89 16.63 0.17
C GLN A 133 -14.84 16.20 -0.96
N GLU A 134 -14.30 15.80 -2.11
CA GLU A 134 -15.08 15.38 -3.29
C GLU A 134 -15.70 13.99 -3.11
N GLY A 135 -15.15 13.17 -2.20
CA GLY A 135 -15.54 11.80 -1.98
C GLY A 135 -14.90 10.83 -2.98
N VAL A 136 -14.83 9.56 -2.57
CA VAL A 136 -14.25 8.46 -3.36
C VAL A 136 -15.27 7.38 -3.70
N SER A 137 -16.53 7.59 -3.34
CA SER A 137 -17.61 6.61 -3.51
C SER A 137 -18.25 6.70 -4.89
N VAL A 138 -18.45 5.56 -5.53
CA VAL A 138 -19.17 5.41 -6.79
C VAL A 138 -20.23 4.32 -6.62
N ASP A 139 -21.47 4.63 -6.99
CA ASP A 139 -22.55 3.64 -7.04
C ASP A 139 -22.31 2.66 -8.20
N ALA A 140 -22.20 1.37 -7.87
CA ALA A 140 -21.92 0.33 -8.84
C ALA A 140 -23.07 0.10 -9.84
N ALA A 141 -24.30 0.48 -9.49
CA ALA A 141 -25.46 0.39 -10.37
C ALA A 141 -25.66 1.66 -11.24
N GLY A 142 -24.86 2.70 -11.01
CA GLY A 142 -24.97 3.96 -11.71
C GLY A 142 -24.54 3.89 -13.18
N PRO A 143 -25.02 4.83 -14.02
CA PRO A 143 -24.48 5.00 -15.37
C PRO A 143 -22.98 5.34 -15.30
N ASP A 144 -22.21 4.82 -16.25
CA ASP A 144 -20.77 5.04 -16.39
C ASP A 144 -19.96 4.70 -15.11
N ALA A 145 -20.46 3.77 -14.28
CA ALA A 145 -19.82 3.40 -13.01
C ALA A 145 -18.36 2.97 -13.19
N ALA A 146 -18.04 2.25 -14.28
CA ALA A 146 -16.69 1.80 -14.55
C ALA A 146 -15.74 2.96 -14.89
N GLU A 147 -16.19 3.90 -15.71
CA GLU A 147 -15.44 5.10 -16.10
C GLU A 147 -15.20 6.00 -14.89
N ARG A 148 -16.25 6.28 -14.10
CA ARG A 148 -16.15 7.09 -12.88
C ARG A 148 -15.28 6.44 -11.82
N ALA A 149 -15.34 5.12 -11.69
CA ALA A 149 -14.50 4.37 -10.77
C ALA A 149 -13.02 4.44 -11.17
N LEU A 150 -12.72 4.27 -12.45
CA LEU A 150 -11.37 4.40 -12.99
C LEU A 150 -10.84 5.82 -12.83
N GLU A 151 -11.65 6.84 -13.13
CA GLU A 151 -11.28 8.25 -12.94
C GLU A 151 -10.98 8.53 -11.45
N THR A 152 -11.85 8.09 -10.55
CA THR A 152 -11.67 8.25 -9.11
C THR A 152 -10.40 7.53 -8.63
N LEU A 153 -10.16 6.29 -9.07
CA LEU A 153 -8.97 5.52 -8.73
C LEU A 153 -7.69 6.21 -9.23
N ASN A 154 -7.69 6.72 -10.47
CA ASN A 154 -6.56 7.46 -11.03
C ASN A 154 -6.31 8.77 -10.30
N ARG A 155 -7.38 9.49 -9.93
CA ARG A 155 -7.30 10.77 -9.22
C ARG A 155 -6.82 10.57 -7.79
N CYS A 156 -7.44 9.66 -7.03
CA CYS A 156 -7.32 9.58 -5.58
C CYS A 156 -6.52 8.38 -5.07
N GLY A 157 -6.14 7.43 -5.93
CA GLY A 157 -5.47 6.19 -5.52
C GLY A 157 -6.38 5.19 -4.80
N VAL A 158 -7.63 5.57 -4.52
CA VAL A 158 -8.65 4.74 -3.89
C VAL A 158 -10.02 5.05 -4.49
N VAL A 159 -10.88 4.05 -4.59
CA VAL A 159 -12.29 4.17 -4.95
C VAL A 159 -13.11 3.20 -4.10
N GLN A 160 -14.26 3.66 -3.60
CA GLN A 160 -15.23 2.83 -2.91
C GLN A 160 -16.39 2.52 -3.87
N LEU A 161 -16.60 1.25 -4.20
CA LEU A 161 -17.71 0.83 -5.04
C LEU A 161 -18.89 0.36 -4.18
N VAL A 162 -19.92 1.19 -4.09
CA VAL A 162 -21.10 0.90 -3.28
C VAL A 162 -21.99 -0.09 -4.02
N GLY A 163 -22.33 -1.21 -3.37
CA GLY A 163 -23.19 -2.24 -3.96
C GLY A 163 -22.54 -3.10 -5.05
N ALA A 164 -21.20 -3.04 -5.20
CA ALA A 164 -20.51 -3.83 -6.23
C ALA A 164 -20.40 -5.34 -5.92
N TYR A 165 -20.53 -5.74 -4.65
CA TYR A 165 -20.41 -7.14 -4.25
C TYR A 165 -21.77 -7.82 -4.15
N GLU A 166 -21.95 -8.90 -4.90
CA GLU A 166 -23.19 -9.67 -4.90
C GLU A 166 -23.40 -10.36 -3.54
N LEU A 167 -24.50 -10.08 -2.85
CA LEU A 167 -24.80 -10.64 -1.52
C LEU A 167 -24.82 -12.18 -1.51
N THR A 168 -25.24 -12.80 -2.61
CA THR A 168 -25.21 -14.26 -2.77
C THR A 168 -23.79 -14.83 -2.80
N GLU A 169 -22.83 -14.10 -3.38
CA GLU A 169 -21.42 -14.48 -3.38
C GLU A 169 -20.79 -14.23 -2.01
N LEU A 170 -21.17 -13.15 -1.31
CA LEU A 170 -20.77 -12.90 0.08
C LEU A 170 -21.22 -14.05 1.01
N ASP A 171 -22.49 -14.45 0.92
CA ASP A 171 -23.02 -15.57 1.70
C ASP A 171 -22.28 -16.89 1.41
N ARG A 172 -21.98 -17.14 0.14
CA ARG A 172 -21.22 -18.31 -0.29
C ARG A 172 -19.80 -18.28 0.26
N PHE A 173 -19.14 -17.13 0.19
CA PHE A 173 -17.81 -16.92 0.75
C PHE A 173 -17.82 -17.15 2.26
N GLN A 174 -18.76 -16.53 2.99
CA GLN A 174 -18.87 -16.63 4.44
C GLN A 174 -19.07 -18.07 4.90
N ARG A 175 -19.97 -18.83 4.26
CA ARG A 175 -20.17 -20.27 4.56
C ARG A 175 -18.90 -21.08 4.32
N ALA A 176 -18.18 -20.84 3.23
CA ALA A 176 -16.94 -21.54 2.95
C ALA A 176 -15.83 -21.19 3.95
N PHE A 177 -15.75 -19.92 4.37
CA PHE A 177 -14.79 -19.46 5.37
C PHE A 177 -15.09 -20.02 6.76
N ASP A 178 -16.36 -20.10 7.16
CA ASP A 178 -16.77 -20.73 8.43
C ASP A 178 -16.50 -22.23 8.43
N ALA A 179 -16.70 -22.91 7.29
CA ALA A 179 -16.33 -24.31 7.11
C ALA A 179 -14.79 -24.53 7.11
N LEU A 180 -14.01 -23.53 6.72
CA LEU A 180 -12.55 -23.56 6.87
C LEU A 180 -12.16 -23.38 8.35
N LYS A 181 -12.76 -22.41 9.04
CA LYS A 181 -12.56 -22.15 10.47
C LYS A 181 -12.85 -23.36 11.35
N SER A 182 -13.91 -24.12 11.05
CA SER A 182 -14.25 -25.33 11.81
C SER A 182 -13.21 -26.45 11.68
N LYS A 183 -12.35 -26.41 10.65
CA LYS A 183 -11.23 -27.34 10.47
C LYS A 183 -9.98 -26.80 11.16
N ALA A 184 -9.96 -26.86 12.50
CA ALA A 184 -8.93 -26.24 13.36
C ALA A 184 -7.48 -26.40 12.84
N THR A 185 -7.08 -27.63 12.47
CA THR A 185 -5.72 -27.90 11.96
C THR A 185 -5.42 -27.22 10.63
N ALA A 186 -6.37 -27.21 9.69
CA ALA A 186 -6.19 -26.58 8.38
C ALA A 186 -6.18 -25.06 8.50
N TYR A 187 -7.10 -24.51 9.29
CA TYR A 187 -7.18 -23.08 9.57
C TYR A 187 -5.90 -22.55 10.22
N LYS A 188 -5.39 -23.24 11.25
CA LYS A 188 -4.17 -22.82 11.95
C LYS A 188 -2.94 -22.76 11.05
N LYS A 189 -2.86 -23.58 9.99
CA LYS A 189 -1.76 -23.54 9.01
C LYS A 189 -1.79 -22.31 8.10
N LEU A 190 -2.98 -21.71 7.93
CA LEU A 190 -3.21 -20.57 7.06
C LEU A 190 -3.25 -19.25 7.84
N LEU A 191 -3.35 -19.33 9.16
CA LEU A 191 -3.42 -18.19 10.07
C LEU A 191 -2.01 -17.61 10.29
N ASP A 192 -1.86 -16.35 9.94
CA ASP A 192 -0.72 -15.52 10.26
C ASP A 192 -1.11 -14.51 11.35
N THR A 193 -0.48 -14.63 12.51
CA THR A 193 -0.65 -13.71 13.65
C THR A 193 0.55 -12.79 13.85
N LYS A 194 1.54 -12.83 12.95
CA LYS A 194 2.82 -12.13 13.10
C LYS A 194 2.94 -10.93 12.17
N GLN A 195 2.31 -10.98 10.99
CA GLN A 195 2.43 -9.93 9.99
C GLN A 195 1.58 -8.69 10.28
N LEU A 196 0.49 -8.83 11.03
CA LEU A 196 -0.39 -7.71 11.37
C LEU A 196 -0.16 -7.26 12.81
N HIS A 197 0.15 -5.96 12.96
CA HIS A 197 0.27 -5.33 14.27
C HIS A 197 -1.07 -5.29 15.03
N ASP A 198 -0.97 -5.10 16.36
CA ASP A 198 -2.08 -4.79 17.26
C ASP A 198 -3.21 -5.83 17.29
N GLY A 199 -2.85 -7.10 17.48
CA GLY A 199 -3.83 -8.18 17.70
C GLY A 199 -4.68 -8.53 16.47
N ARG A 200 -4.31 -8.02 15.30
CA ARG A 200 -4.91 -8.41 14.02
C ARG A 200 -4.28 -9.70 13.53
N SER A 201 -5.01 -10.45 12.71
CA SER A 201 -4.49 -11.66 12.06
C SER A 201 -4.97 -11.76 10.63
N GLN A 202 -4.19 -12.42 9.80
CA GLN A 202 -4.48 -12.67 8.39
C GLN A 202 -4.69 -14.17 8.20
N VAL A 203 -5.70 -14.56 7.44
CA VAL A 203 -5.88 -15.96 7.03
C VAL A 203 -5.71 -16.02 5.53
N TYR A 204 -4.62 -16.62 5.05
CA TYR A 204 -4.42 -16.85 3.63
C TYR A 204 -5.43 -17.88 3.11
N LEU A 205 -6.14 -17.53 2.05
CA LEU A 205 -7.19 -18.39 1.51
C LEU A 205 -6.56 -19.50 0.66
N PRO A 206 -7.00 -20.77 0.82
CA PRO A 206 -6.45 -21.86 0.04
C PRO A 206 -6.90 -21.75 -1.42
N PHE A 207 -6.07 -22.26 -2.35
CA PHE A 207 -6.38 -22.30 -3.78
C PHE A 207 -7.42 -23.38 -4.12
N THR A 208 -8.63 -23.22 -3.58
CA THR A 208 -9.78 -24.13 -3.75
C THR A 208 -11.06 -23.32 -3.85
N THR A 209 -12.07 -23.82 -4.57
CA THR A 209 -13.39 -23.19 -4.64
C THR A 209 -14.01 -23.01 -3.24
N PRO A 210 -14.64 -21.85 -2.93
CA PRO A 210 -14.88 -20.70 -3.81
C PRO A 210 -13.73 -19.68 -3.86
N PHE A 211 -12.66 -19.85 -3.10
CA PHE A 211 -11.59 -18.86 -2.95
C PHE A 211 -10.72 -18.66 -4.21
N THR A 212 -10.93 -19.42 -5.27
CA THR A 212 -10.34 -19.20 -6.61
C THR A 212 -11.25 -18.42 -7.56
N SER A 213 -12.51 -18.18 -7.17
CA SER A 213 -13.46 -17.42 -7.98
C SER A 213 -13.23 -15.92 -7.78
N ARG A 214 -12.93 -15.21 -8.88
CA ARG A 214 -12.86 -13.73 -8.85
C ARG A 214 -14.10 -13.10 -8.23
N LYS A 215 -15.29 -13.58 -8.60
CA LYS A 215 -16.56 -13.07 -8.06
C LYS A 215 -16.65 -13.27 -6.54
N ALA A 216 -16.29 -14.46 -6.05
CA ALA A 216 -16.30 -14.74 -4.62
C ALA A 216 -15.27 -13.89 -3.85
N LEU A 217 -14.19 -13.46 -4.49
CA LEU A 217 -13.18 -12.55 -3.93
C LEU A 217 -13.52 -11.05 -4.09
N GLY A 218 -14.75 -10.72 -4.50
CA GLY A 218 -15.18 -9.32 -4.69
C GLY A 218 -14.75 -8.71 -6.04
N VAL A 219 -14.07 -9.47 -6.90
CA VAL A 219 -13.64 -9.04 -8.25
C VAL A 219 -14.70 -9.43 -9.29
N GLY A 220 -15.89 -8.86 -9.14
CA GLY A 220 -16.98 -8.96 -10.12
C GLY A 220 -16.63 -8.32 -11.47
N ASP A 221 -17.58 -8.31 -12.42
CA ASP A 221 -17.31 -7.85 -13.79
C ASP A 221 -16.98 -6.35 -13.85
N LEU A 222 -17.65 -5.54 -13.03
CA LEU A 222 -17.33 -4.11 -12.87
C LEU A 222 -15.89 -3.89 -12.38
N VAL A 223 -15.53 -4.51 -11.25
CA VAL A 223 -14.20 -4.39 -10.63
C VAL A 223 -13.12 -4.88 -11.60
N HIS A 224 -13.33 -6.04 -12.22
CA HIS A 224 -12.43 -6.58 -13.23
C HIS A 224 -12.25 -5.62 -14.40
N GLY A 225 -13.32 -4.99 -14.90
CA GLY A 225 -13.26 -4.01 -15.98
C GLY A 225 -12.45 -2.77 -15.60
N VAL A 226 -12.61 -2.26 -14.38
CA VAL A 226 -11.81 -1.13 -13.86
C VAL A 226 -10.34 -1.51 -13.78
N LEU A 227 -10.01 -2.65 -13.16
CA LEU A 227 -8.62 -3.14 -13.04
C LEU A 227 -7.99 -3.38 -14.41
N ALA A 228 -8.72 -3.99 -15.34
CA ALA A 228 -8.23 -4.22 -16.71
C ALA A 228 -7.87 -2.91 -17.40
N LYS A 229 -8.69 -1.86 -17.25
CA LYS A 229 -8.38 -0.52 -17.83
C LYS A 229 -7.23 0.16 -17.10
N TYR A 230 -7.17 0.05 -15.77
CA TYR A 230 -6.11 0.61 -14.94
C TYR A 230 -4.74 0.04 -15.35
N PHE A 231 -4.61 -1.29 -15.39
CA PHE A 231 -3.36 -1.97 -15.73
C PHE A 231 -3.04 -1.98 -17.24
N ARG A 232 -4.02 -1.76 -18.13
CA ARG A 232 -3.77 -1.64 -19.58
C ARG A 232 -2.79 -0.52 -19.91
N THR A 233 -2.73 0.53 -19.10
CA THR A 233 -1.77 1.63 -19.28
C THR A 233 -0.30 1.14 -19.27
N SER A 234 -0.03 0.00 -18.65
CA SER A 234 1.30 -0.61 -18.56
C SER A 234 1.57 -1.65 -19.66
N GLY A 235 0.61 -1.93 -20.55
CA GLY A 235 0.73 -2.96 -21.59
C GLY A 235 0.79 -4.41 -21.07
N MET A 236 0.59 -4.61 -19.77
CA MET A 236 0.66 -5.92 -19.10
C MET A 236 -0.74 -6.37 -18.67
N GLY A 237 -0.95 -7.69 -18.62
CA GLY A 237 -2.12 -8.27 -17.93
C GLY A 237 -2.02 -8.08 -16.41
N PHE A 238 -3.06 -8.46 -15.67
CA PHE A 238 -3.02 -8.52 -14.22
C PHE A 238 -3.48 -9.89 -13.71
N GLY A 239 -3.04 -10.24 -12.51
CA GLY A 239 -3.41 -11.47 -11.82
C GLY A 239 -3.70 -11.18 -10.34
N ILE A 240 -4.30 -12.16 -9.66
CA ILE A 240 -4.44 -12.12 -8.21
C ILE A 240 -3.15 -12.69 -7.62
N ASP A 241 -2.39 -11.85 -6.92
CA ASP A 241 -1.16 -12.25 -6.22
C ASP A 241 -1.48 -13.19 -5.06
N HIS A 242 -2.32 -12.74 -4.13
CA HIS A 242 -2.85 -13.55 -3.04
C HIS A 242 -4.25 -13.09 -2.64
N ALA A 243 -4.94 -13.93 -1.87
CA ALA A 243 -6.21 -13.59 -1.25
C ALA A 243 -6.17 -13.99 0.21
N SER A 244 -6.67 -13.11 1.09
CA SER A 244 -6.67 -13.34 2.52
C SER A 244 -7.84 -12.68 3.20
N VAL A 245 -8.24 -13.21 4.35
CA VAL A 245 -9.20 -12.55 5.25
C VAL A 245 -8.43 -11.90 6.39
N LEU A 246 -8.57 -10.59 6.52
CA LEU A 246 -8.09 -9.84 7.67
C LEU A 246 -9.12 -9.96 8.80
N VAL A 247 -8.64 -10.29 9.99
CA VAL A 247 -9.45 -10.44 11.20
C VAL A 247 -8.90 -9.50 12.26
N SER A 248 -9.73 -8.53 12.66
CA SER A 248 -9.46 -7.64 13.79
C SER A 248 -10.21 -8.14 15.02
N ALA A 249 -9.52 -8.28 16.15
CA ALA A 249 -10.14 -8.58 17.42
C ALA A 249 -10.79 -7.30 18.01
N SER A 250 -11.65 -7.46 19.02
CA SER A 250 -12.30 -6.33 19.71
C SER A 250 -11.33 -5.35 20.37
N HIS A 251 -10.11 -5.81 20.67
CA HIS A 251 -9.04 -5.04 21.30
C HIS A 251 -7.91 -4.70 20.33
N SER A 252 -8.17 -4.76 19.03
CA SER A 252 -7.17 -4.39 18.05
C SER A 252 -6.98 -2.87 18.03
N GLY A 253 -5.74 -2.44 18.20
CA GLY A 253 -5.34 -1.04 18.11
C GLY A 253 -5.37 -0.48 16.67
N ASN A 254 -5.05 0.81 16.57
CA ASN A 254 -4.86 1.49 15.30
C ASN A 254 -3.50 1.11 14.71
N GLN A 255 -3.51 0.51 13.51
CA GLN A 255 -2.27 0.37 12.74
C GLN A 255 -1.76 1.74 12.32
N SER A 256 -0.43 1.89 12.32
CA SER A 256 0.23 3.00 11.66
C SER A 256 -0.16 3.06 10.18
N LEU A 257 -0.28 4.27 9.64
CA LEU A 257 -0.51 4.45 8.20
C LEU A 257 0.65 3.85 7.41
N HIS A 258 0.34 3.00 6.45
CA HIS A 258 1.32 2.35 5.59
C HIS A 258 0.71 2.04 4.21
N PRO A 259 1.52 1.99 3.14
CA PRO A 259 1.09 1.37 1.89
C PRO A 259 1.11 -0.17 2.01
N ASP A 260 0.08 -0.84 1.48
CA ASP A 260 0.00 -2.32 1.45
C ASP A 260 1.19 -2.94 0.70
N VAL A 261 1.57 -2.32 -0.42
CA VAL A 261 2.76 -2.70 -1.18
C VAL A 261 3.70 -1.51 -1.18
N PRO A 262 4.89 -1.66 -0.58
CA PRO A 262 5.85 -0.58 -0.50
C PRO A 262 6.24 -0.12 -1.93
N TYR A 263 5.84 1.12 -2.24
CA TYR A 263 6.49 2.02 -3.21
C TYR A 263 6.27 1.74 -4.72
N PHE A 264 5.42 0.79 -5.14
CA PHE A 264 5.11 0.55 -6.56
C PHE A 264 3.79 1.11 -7.04
N LYS A 265 3.85 2.29 -7.68
CA LYS A 265 2.68 2.84 -8.37
C LYS A 265 2.29 1.96 -9.55
N GLY A 266 1.02 1.55 -9.60
CA GLY A 266 0.43 0.91 -10.76
C GLY A 266 0.85 -0.53 -11.01
N LEU A 267 1.62 -1.16 -10.11
CA LEU A 267 1.92 -2.60 -10.20
C LEU A 267 0.96 -3.45 -9.37
N THR A 268 0.38 -2.87 -8.32
CA THR A 268 -0.50 -3.58 -7.39
C THR A 268 -1.71 -2.74 -7.02
N VAL A 269 -2.86 -3.39 -6.90
CA VAL A 269 -4.09 -2.81 -6.37
C VAL A 269 -4.71 -3.82 -5.41
N SER A 270 -4.95 -3.40 -4.16
CA SER A 270 -5.67 -4.19 -3.19
C SER A 270 -7.18 -4.02 -3.39
N VAL A 271 -7.90 -5.13 -3.52
CA VAL A 271 -9.38 -5.14 -3.52
C VAL A 271 -9.85 -5.56 -2.15
N HIS A 272 -10.28 -4.59 -1.35
CA HIS A 272 -10.81 -4.83 -0.01
C HIS A 272 -12.33 -5.00 -0.06
N THR A 273 -12.81 -6.15 0.42
CA THR A 273 -14.24 -6.46 0.48
C THR A 273 -14.65 -6.65 1.93
N ALA A 274 -15.60 -5.85 2.39
CA ALA A 274 -16.15 -5.99 3.72
C ALA A 274 -17.02 -7.26 3.80
N LEU A 275 -16.62 -8.21 4.66
CA LEU A 275 -17.41 -9.42 4.94
C LEU A 275 -18.51 -9.20 5.99
N ARG A 276 -18.40 -8.09 6.72
CA ARG A 276 -19.34 -7.59 7.73
C ARG A 276 -19.36 -6.08 7.63
N ASP A 277 -20.42 -5.47 8.14
CA ASP A 277 -20.51 -4.01 8.22
C ASP A 277 -19.32 -3.45 9.01
N VAL A 278 -18.59 -2.52 8.38
CA VAL A 278 -17.47 -1.80 9.01
C VAL A 278 -18.00 -0.50 9.56
N THR A 279 -18.07 -0.39 10.89
CA THR A 279 -18.53 0.83 11.57
C THR A 279 -17.36 1.67 12.05
N THR A 280 -17.61 2.93 12.38
CA THR A 280 -16.60 3.84 12.96
C THR A 280 -16.12 3.42 14.35
N GLU A 281 -16.87 2.55 15.02
CA GLU A 281 -16.55 1.99 16.33
C GLU A 281 -15.60 0.78 16.21
N MET A 282 -15.60 0.10 15.06
CA MET A 282 -14.71 -1.01 14.76
C MET A 282 -13.31 -0.47 14.44
N GLY A 283 -12.42 -0.47 15.44
CA GLY A 283 -11.02 -0.04 15.31
C GLY A 283 -10.62 1.15 16.16
N TRP A 284 -11.52 1.68 17.00
CA TRP A 284 -11.19 2.77 17.92
C TRP A 284 -11.29 2.29 19.37
N GLU A 285 -10.17 1.99 20.01
CA GLU A 285 -10.11 2.03 21.47
C GLU A 285 -9.76 3.46 21.91
N ARG A 286 -10.63 4.06 22.73
CA ARG A 286 -10.25 5.23 23.54
C ARG A 286 -9.30 4.72 24.63
N SER A 287 -8.00 4.73 24.37
CA SER A 287 -6.97 4.69 25.41
C SER A 287 -6.66 6.11 25.87
#